data_AF-A0A8T5FCZ6-F1
#
_entry.id   AF-A0A8T5FCZ6-F1
#
_cell.length_a   1.000
_cell.length_b   1.000
_cell.length_c   1.000
_cell.angle_alpha   90.00
_cell.angle_beta   90.00
_cell.angle_gamma   90.00
#
_symmetry.space_group_name_H-M   'P 1'
#
loop_
_entity.id
_entity.type
_entity.pdbx_description
1 polymer ?
#
loop_
_entity_poly.entity_id
_entity_poly.type
_entity_poly.pdbx_seq_one_letter_code
_entity_poly.pdbx_strand_id
1 'polypeptide(L)'
;MKCPECGKSKIAEIFWGYPADIESMKKSLERKEIILGGCCVTDHDPKWECNDCNHQWGNREDDELDSKNTESFDFDQGFNLDEVYD
;
A
#
# COMPACT_ATOMS: atom_id res chain seq x y z
N MET A 1 13.51 13.10 -4.81
CA MET A 1 13.75 12.31 -3.59
C MET A 1 15.10 11.60 -3.71
N LYS A 2 15.79 11.34 -2.59
CA LYS A 2 17.02 10.52 -2.55
C LYS A 2 16.88 9.47 -1.45
N CYS A 3 17.47 8.30 -1.65
CA CYS A 3 17.54 7.25 -0.65
C CYS A 3 18.30 7.76 0.59
N PRO A 4 17.74 7.65 1.79
CA PRO A 4 18.41 8.11 3.02
C PRO A 4 19.61 7.24 3.39
N GLU A 5 19.67 5.99 2.93
CA GLU A 5 20.77 5.07 3.23
C GLU A 5 21.96 5.23 2.26
N CYS A 6 21.72 5.27 0.95
CA CYS A 6 22.80 5.26 -0.05
C CYS A 6 22.91 6.55 -0.90
N GLY A 7 21.98 7.50 -0.74
CA GLY A 7 21.99 8.80 -1.43
C GLY A 7 21.61 8.77 -2.92
N LYS A 8 21.33 7.60 -3.50
CA LYS A 8 20.91 7.45 -4.90
C LYS A 8 19.46 7.86 -5.11
N SER A 9 19.09 8.13 -6.37
CA SER A 9 17.79 8.71 -6.74
C SER A 9 16.81 7.73 -7.39
N LYS A 10 17.20 6.46 -7.63
CA LYS A 10 16.28 5.45 -8.17
C LYS A 10 15.49 4.84 -7.01
N ILE A 11 14.23 5.25 -6.91
CA ILE A 11 13.34 4.93 -5.80
C ILE A 11 12.03 4.48 -6.43
N ALA A 12 11.53 3.34 -6.00
CA ALA A 12 10.23 2.80 -6.39
C ALA A 12 9.25 2.94 -5.22
N GLU A 13 7.97 3.07 -5.54
CA GLU A 13 6.89 2.91 -4.58
C GLU A 13 6.66 1.42 -4.31
N ILE A 14 6.36 1.07 -3.06
CA ILE A 14 6.01 -0.30 -2.72
C ILE A 14 4.49 -0.44 -2.86
N PHE A 15 4.09 -1.25 -3.84
CA PHE A 15 2.70 -1.61 -4.04
C PHE A 15 2.31 -2.76 -3.10
N TRP A 16 1.37 -2.48 -2.21
CA TRP A 16 0.81 -3.43 -1.27
C TRP A 16 -0.64 -3.78 -1.64
N GLY A 17 -1.03 -5.02 -1.37
CA GLY A 17 -2.38 -5.52 -1.63
C GLY A 17 -2.56 -6.13 -3.01
N TYR A 18 -3.83 -6.22 -3.43
CA TYR A 18 -4.23 -6.83 -4.70
C TYR A 18 -4.53 -5.76 -5.76
N PRO A 19 -3.91 -5.82 -6.95
CA PRO A 19 -4.14 -4.84 -8.00
C PRO A 19 -5.53 -5.01 -8.63
N ALA A 20 -6.27 -3.90 -8.77
CA ALA A 20 -7.50 -3.88 -9.54
C ALA A 20 -7.25 -4.05 -11.05
N ASP A 21 -6.13 -3.51 -11.56
CA ASP A 21 -5.69 -3.63 -12.95
C ASP A 21 -4.27 -4.23 -13.03
N ILE A 22 -4.22 -5.50 -13.40
CA ILE A 22 -2.98 -6.27 -13.51
C ILE A 22 -2.10 -5.76 -14.66
N GLU A 23 -2.68 -5.28 -15.77
CA GLU A 23 -1.88 -4.83 -16.92
C GLU A 23 -1.17 -3.52 -16.64
N SER A 24 -1.88 -2.56 -16.05
CA SER A 24 -1.28 -1.29 -15.63
C SER A 24 -0.16 -1.51 -14.60
N MET A 25 -0.39 -2.43 -13.64
CA MET A 25 0.63 -2.81 -12.67
C MET A 25 1.88 -3.39 -13.34
N LYS A 26 1.73 -4.33 -14.29
CA LYS A 26 2.86 -4.93 -15.02
C LYS A 26 3.72 -3.88 -15.73
N LYS A 27 3.10 -2.92 -16.42
CA LYS A 27 3.83 -1.82 -17.08
C LYS A 27 4.62 -0.97 -16.09
N SER A 28 4.06 -0.73 -14.92
CA SER A 28 4.72 0.06 -13.86
C SER A 28 5.90 -0.70 -13.23
N LEU A 29 5.79 -2.03 -13.08
CA LEU A 29 6.89 -2.91 -12.67
C LEU A 29 8.03 -2.90 -13.70
N GLU A 30 7.72 -2.99 -14.99
CA GLU A 30 8.72 -2.93 -16.07
C GLU A 30 9.49 -1.60 -16.07
N ARG A 31 8.80 -0.49 -15.77
CA ARG A 31 9.41 0.84 -15.62
C ARG A 31 10.18 1.02 -14.31
N LYS A 32 10.12 0.06 -13.38
CA LYS A 32 10.68 0.13 -12.02
C LYS A 32 10.17 1.32 -11.21
N GLU A 33 8.95 1.75 -11.51
CA GLU A 33 8.25 2.80 -10.75
C GLU A 33 7.66 2.22 -9.47
N ILE A 34 7.27 0.94 -9.52
CA ILE A 34 6.76 0.19 -8.37
C ILE A 34 7.53 -1.11 -8.14
N ILE A 35 7.46 -1.63 -6.92
CA ILE A 35 7.81 -3.00 -6.55
C ILE A 35 6.68 -3.64 -5.74
N LEU A 36 6.66 -4.97 -5.60
CA LEU A 36 5.61 -5.68 -4.85
C LEU A 36 6.05 -5.90 -3.41
N GLY A 37 5.27 -5.38 -2.45
CA GLY A 37 5.50 -5.60 -1.02
C GLY A 37 4.88 -6.90 -0.51
N GLY A 38 3.68 -7.23 -0.99
CA GLY A 38 2.90 -8.38 -0.53
C GLY A 38 1.39 -8.10 -0.58
N CYS A 39 0.58 -9.12 -0.33
CA CYS A 39 -0.88 -8.97 -0.34
C CYS A 39 -1.46 -8.51 1.01
N CYS A 40 -0.74 -8.74 2.11
CA CYS A 40 -1.15 -8.32 3.44
C CYS A 40 -0.74 -6.87 3.66
N VAL A 41 -1.72 -6.04 4.00
CA VAL A 41 -1.55 -4.61 4.29
C VAL A 41 -1.62 -4.41 5.81
N THR A 42 -0.68 -3.64 6.36
CA THR A 42 -0.60 -3.24 7.76
C THR A 42 -0.26 -1.75 7.89
N ASP A 43 -0.52 -1.15 9.06
CA ASP A 43 -0.29 0.29 9.31
C ASP A 43 1.20 0.69 9.37
N HIS A 44 2.12 -0.27 9.24
CA HIS A 44 3.57 -0.05 9.36
C HIS A 44 4.31 -0.47 8.08
N ASP A 45 3.59 -0.59 6.97
CA ASP A 45 4.16 -0.98 5.69
C ASP A 45 4.96 0.18 5.09
N PRO A 46 6.21 -0.05 4.67
CA PRO A 46 7.01 1.00 4.05
C PRO A 46 6.41 1.42 2.71
N LYS A 47 6.45 2.73 2.43
CA LYS A 47 5.97 3.30 1.16
C LYS A 47 6.99 3.23 0.03
N TRP A 48 8.28 3.32 0.33
CA TRP A 48 9.34 3.47 -0.67
C TRP A 48 10.41 2.40 -0.52
N GLU A 49 10.97 1.95 -1.65
CA GLU A 49 12.20 1.16 -1.69
C GLU A 49 13.24 1.77 -2.64
N CYS A 50 14.51 1.74 -2.25
CA CYS A 50 15.61 2.08 -3.13
C CYS A 50 15.95 0.93 -4.07
N ASN A 51 15.85 1.18 -5.38
CA ASN A 51 16.20 0.20 -6.43
C ASN A 51 17.69 -0.20 -6.46
N ASP A 52 18.54 0.49 -5.71
CA ASP A 52 19.99 0.28 -5.72
C ASP A 52 20.54 -0.41 -4.47
N CYS A 53 19.93 -0.20 -3.30
CA CYS A 53 20.39 -0.76 -2.03
C CYS A 53 19.28 -1.45 -1.23
N ASN A 54 18.05 -1.47 -1.76
CA ASN A 54 16.88 -2.13 -1.18
C ASN A 54 16.47 -1.60 0.20
N HIS A 55 16.94 -0.40 0.57
CA HIS A 55 16.45 0.29 1.76
C HIS A 55 14.95 0.57 1.61
N GLN A 56 14.16 0.32 2.64
CA GLN A 56 12.73 0.60 2.67
C GLN A 56 12.41 1.66 3.74
N TRP A 57 11.55 2.64 3.42
CA TRP A 57 11.20 3.72 4.35
C TRP A 57 9.90 4.45 4.00
N GLY A 58 9.44 5.29 4.93
CA GLY A 58 8.26 6.16 4.80
C GLY A 58 6.95 5.43 5.09
N ASN A 59 5.93 6.18 5.51
CA ASN A 59 4.59 5.65 5.77
C ASN A 59 3.68 5.89 4.57
N ARG A 60 2.62 5.09 4.45
CA ARG A 60 1.60 5.25 3.41
C ARG A 60 0.62 6.35 3.82
N GLU A 61 -0.04 6.95 2.83
CA GLU A 61 -1.02 8.01 3.07
C GLU A 61 -2.27 7.47 3.77
N ASP A 62 -2.64 6.22 3.47
CA ASP A 62 -3.79 5.52 4.05
C ASP A 62 -3.61 5.26 5.55
N ASP A 63 -2.37 5.04 6.02
CA ASP A 63 -2.06 4.85 7.44
C ASP A 63 -2.48 6.08 8.28
N GLU A 64 -2.42 7.28 7.68
CA GLU A 64 -2.88 8.51 8.33
C GLU A 64 -4.41 8.68 8.32
N LEU A 65 -5.11 8.03 7.40
CA LEU A 65 -6.57 8.02 7.33
C LEU A 65 -7.16 7.04 8.35
N ASP A 66 -6.57 5.84 8.46
CA ASP A 66 -6.97 4.83 9.46
C ASP A 66 -6.70 5.31 10.89
N SER A 67 -5.57 6.00 11.11
CA SER A 67 -5.26 6.64 12.41
C SER A 67 -6.27 7.72 12.82
N LYS A 68 -7.03 8.28 11.86
CA LYS A 68 -8.02 9.36 12.09
C LYS A 68 -9.45 8.83 12.11
N ASN A 69 -9.72 7.70 11.46
CA ASN A 69 -10.99 6.98 11.53
C ASN A 69 -10.93 5.92 12.63
N THR A 70 -10.93 6.36 13.89
CA THR A 70 -11.24 5.49 15.04
C THR A 70 -12.73 5.19 15.15
N GLU A 71 -13.52 5.35 14.07
CA GLU A 71 -14.92 4.98 14.08
C GLU A 71 -14.99 3.45 14.12
N SER A 72 -15.15 2.96 15.34
CA SER A 72 -15.50 1.60 15.68
C SER A 72 -16.54 1.10 14.68
N PHE A 73 -16.18 0.04 13.96
CA PHE A 73 -17.16 -0.79 13.29
C PHE A 73 -18.13 -1.31 14.38
N ASP A 74 -19.28 -0.66 14.50
CA ASP A 74 -20.33 -1.04 15.45
C ASP A 74 -20.86 -2.41 15.02
N PHE A 75 -20.26 -3.47 15.56
CA PHE A 75 -20.66 -4.86 15.33
C PHE A 75 -22.14 -5.11 15.72
N ASP A 76 -22.73 -4.22 16.51
CA ASP A 76 -24.14 -4.24 16.90
C ASP A 76 -25.10 -3.78 15.79
N GLN A 77 -24.61 -3.16 14.71
CA GLN A 77 -25.40 -2.93 13.49
C GLN A 77 -25.46 -4.25 12.71
N GLY A 78 -26.27 -5.18 13.20
CA GLY A 78 -26.45 -6.49 12.60
C GLY A 78 -26.74 -6.38 11.09
N PHE A 79 -26.06 -7.20 10.29
CA PHE A 79 -26.32 -7.33 8.86
C PHE A 79 -27.81 -7.59 8.63
N ASN A 80 -28.49 -6.68 7.92
CA ASN A 80 -29.85 -6.92 7.46
C ASN A 80 -29.80 -7.98 6.34
N LEU A 81 -30.11 -9.23 6.68
CA LEU A 81 -30.07 -10.38 5.77
C LEU A 81 -31.02 -10.22 4.57
N ASP A 82 -32.02 -9.35 4.66
CA ASP A 82 -32.98 -9.09 3.59
C ASP A 82 -32.40 -8.21 2.45
N GLU A 83 -31.26 -7.53 2.66
CA GLU A 83 -30.59 -6.73 1.62
C GLU A 83 -29.44 -7.48 0.92
N VAL A 84 -29.12 -8.70 1.38
CA VAL A 84 -28.00 -9.50 0.86
C VAL A 84 -28.43 -10.45 -0.26
N TYR A 85 -29.72 -10.75 -0.35
CA TYR A 85 -30.26 -11.66 -1.35
C TYR A 85 -31.41 -11.00 -2.13
N ASP A 86 -31.06 -10.44 -3.29
CA ASP A 86 -31.97 -10.33 -4.45
C ASP A 86 -31.78 -11.54 -5.37
#